data_AF-A0A973M0S3-F1
#
_entry.id   AF-A0A973M0S3-F1
#
_cell.length_a   1.000
_cell.length_b   1.000
_cell.length_c   1.000
_cell.angle_alpha   90.00
_cell.angle_beta   90.00
_cell.angle_gamma   90.00
#
_symmetry.space_group_name_H-M   'P 1'
#
loop_
_entity.id
_entity.type
_entity.pdbx_description
1 polymer ?
#
loop_
_entity_poly.entity_id
_entity_poly.type
_entity_poly.pdbx_seq_one_letter_code
_entity_poly.pdbx_strand_id
1 'polypeptide(L)'
;EQAGDVHELLSSSSSARSSLSDAIAGASGCHRSGVDTIEDITANRRDQLAAARTLDVTALPGGPELKRTLVDALDASYDADTAFLSWARRYLAGGCKGPVSDDRDYRRGISRSEAAQAAKSQFARSWRPIAETHGLTAWKANQI
;
A
#
# COMPACT_ATOMS: atom_id res chain seq x y z
N GLU A 1 -11.27 19.33 9.10
CA GLU A 1 -9.95 20.02 9.07
C GLU A 1 -8.97 19.13 8.32
N GLN A 2 -7.98 19.70 7.63
CA GLN A 2 -7.08 18.94 6.73
C GLN A 2 -6.37 17.73 7.39
N ALA A 3 -6.00 17.83 8.67
CA ALA A 3 -5.43 16.70 9.41
C ALA A 3 -6.44 15.54 9.55
N GLY A 4 -7.72 15.86 9.71
CA GLY A 4 -8.81 14.87 9.74
C GLY A 4 -8.93 14.13 8.42
N ASP A 5 -8.83 14.82 7.28
CA ASP A 5 -8.94 14.21 5.95
C ASP A 5 -7.78 13.25 5.68
N VAL A 6 -6.55 13.63 6.08
CA VAL A 6 -5.39 12.72 6.07
C VAL A 6 -5.66 11.50 6.95
N HIS A 7 -6.16 11.71 8.16
CA HIS A 7 -6.43 10.63 9.11
C HIS A 7 -7.52 9.67 8.60
N GLU A 8 -8.59 10.17 7.99
CA GLU A 8 -9.65 9.37 7.38
C GLU A 8 -9.10 8.46 6.29
N LEU A 9 -8.26 9.01 5.41
CA LEU A 9 -7.59 8.22 4.37
C LEU A 9 -6.72 7.10 4.96
N LEU A 10 -5.97 7.38 6.04
CA LEU A 10 -5.16 6.37 6.73
C LEU A 10 -6.02 5.30 7.40
N SER A 11 -7.15 5.69 8.01
CA SER A 11 -8.09 4.77 8.62
C SER A 11 -8.71 3.81 7.58
N SER A 12 -9.13 4.34 6.44
CA SER A 12 -9.61 3.54 5.29
C SER A 12 -8.53 2.63 4.72
N SER A 13 -7.25 3.04 4.81
CA SER A 13 -6.11 2.22 4.43
C SER A 13 -5.85 1.07 5.38
N SER A 14 -5.90 1.32 6.69
CA SER A 14 -5.64 0.30 7.69
C SER A 14 -6.73 -0.77 7.75
N SER A 15 -8.01 -0.43 7.52
CA SER A 15 -9.10 -1.41 7.53
C SER A 15 -9.02 -2.41 6.36
N ALA A 16 -8.38 -2.01 5.26
CA ALA A 16 -8.10 -2.87 4.12
C ALA A 16 -6.81 -3.70 4.28
N ARG A 17 -6.02 -3.50 5.34
CA ARG A 17 -4.74 -4.18 5.58
C ARG A 17 -4.87 -5.35 6.55
N SER A 18 -5.59 -6.35 6.10
CA SER A 18 -5.22 -7.76 6.28
C SER A 18 -5.00 -8.33 4.87
N SER A 19 -4.20 -9.38 4.72
CA SER A 19 -4.27 -10.28 3.55
C SER A 19 -3.38 -10.08 2.31
N LEU A 20 -2.55 -9.03 2.09
CA LEU A 20 -1.70 -9.08 0.86
C LEU A 20 -0.69 -10.24 0.89
N SER A 21 0.06 -10.38 1.98
CA SER A 21 1.01 -11.50 2.14
C SER A 21 0.29 -12.86 2.16
N ASP A 22 -0.89 -12.93 2.79
CA ASP A 22 -1.69 -14.16 2.85
C ASP A 22 -2.29 -14.51 1.48
N ALA A 23 -2.71 -13.52 0.71
CA ALA A 23 -3.22 -13.68 -0.65
C ALA A 23 -2.10 -14.08 -1.62
N ILE A 24 -0.90 -13.55 -1.46
CA ILE A 24 0.30 -14.00 -2.19
C ILE A 24 0.63 -15.47 -1.83
N ALA A 25 0.55 -15.83 -0.54
CA ALA A 25 0.72 -17.21 -0.11
C ALA A 25 -0.38 -18.12 -0.69
N GLY A 26 -1.63 -17.66 -0.72
CA GLY A 26 -2.76 -18.35 -1.33
C GLY A 26 -2.56 -18.57 -2.83
N ALA A 27 -2.17 -17.54 -3.57
CA ALA A 27 -1.86 -17.63 -5.00
C ALA A 27 -0.67 -18.56 -5.26
N SER A 28 0.36 -18.51 -4.41
CA SER A 28 1.50 -19.44 -4.46
C SER A 28 1.07 -20.89 -4.23
N GLY A 29 0.10 -21.11 -3.34
CA GLY A 29 -0.57 -22.39 -3.08
C GLY A 29 -1.59 -22.78 -4.16
N CYS A 30 -1.64 -22.07 -5.28
CA CYS A 30 -2.56 -22.31 -6.39
C CYS A 30 -4.05 -22.08 -6.07
N HIS A 31 -4.35 -21.25 -5.07
CA HIS A 31 -5.72 -20.86 -4.75
C HIS A 31 -6.12 -19.62 -5.55
N ARG A 32 -7.14 -19.75 -6.39
CA ARG A 32 -7.72 -18.63 -7.16
C ARG A 32 -8.16 -17.46 -6.26
N SER A 33 -8.70 -17.76 -5.09
CA SER A 33 -9.09 -16.74 -4.11
C SER A 33 -7.94 -15.82 -3.69
N GLY A 34 -6.68 -16.29 -3.72
CA GLY A 34 -5.52 -15.45 -3.50
C GLY A 34 -5.32 -14.43 -4.62
N VAL A 35 -5.53 -14.82 -5.88
CA VAL A 35 -5.46 -13.90 -7.03
C VAL A 35 -6.56 -12.85 -6.95
N ASP A 36 -7.80 -13.28 -6.66
CA ASP A 36 -8.96 -12.39 -6.54
C ASP A 36 -8.75 -11.39 -5.40
N THR A 37 -8.20 -11.83 -4.26
CA THR A 37 -7.89 -10.94 -3.14
C THR A 37 -6.79 -9.93 -3.48
N ILE A 38 -5.74 -10.33 -4.21
CA ILE A 38 -4.70 -9.38 -4.67
C ILE A 38 -5.33 -8.33 -5.60
N GLU A 39 -6.28 -8.71 -6.46
CA GLU A 39 -6.99 -7.80 -7.34
C GLU A 39 -7.79 -6.75 -6.57
N ASP A 40 -8.57 -7.16 -5.56
CA ASP A 40 -9.34 -6.25 -4.71
C ASP A 40 -8.42 -5.28 -3.94
N ILE A 41 -7.32 -5.79 -3.38
CA ILE A 41 -6.31 -4.96 -2.70
C ILE A 41 -5.72 -3.93 -3.66
N THR A 42 -5.39 -4.35 -4.88
CA THR A 42 -4.81 -3.48 -5.92
C THR A 42 -5.79 -2.36 -6.31
N ALA A 43 -7.07 -2.69 -6.46
CA ALA A 43 -8.11 -1.71 -6.80
C ALA A 43 -8.28 -0.67 -5.68
N ASN A 44 -8.41 -1.13 -4.44
CA ASN A 44 -8.53 -0.23 -3.29
C ASN A 44 -7.30 0.69 -3.14
N ARG A 45 -6.08 0.17 -3.37
CA ARG A 45 -4.85 0.98 -3.35
C ARG A 45 -4.86 2.09 -4.39
N ARG A 46 -5.40 1.81 -5.58
CA ARG A 46 -5.52 2.82 -6.66
C ARG A 46 -6.41 3.97 -6.21
N ASP A 47 -7.53 3.65 -5.59
CA ASP A 47 -8.51 4.65 -5.15
C ASP A 47 -7.94 5.49 -3.98
N GLN A 48 -7.19 4.87 -3.06
CA GLN A 48 -6.44 5.56 -2.02
C GLN A 48 -5.38 6.50 -2.57
N LEU A 49 -4.61 6.05 -3.57
CA LEU A 49 -3.61 6.88 -4.25
C LEU A 49 -4.26 8.09 -4.93
N ALA A 50 -5.43 7.91 -5.56
CA ALA A 50 -6.19 9.01 -6.14
C ALA A 50 -6.63 10.02 -5.07
N ALA A 51 -7.19 9.55 -3.95
CA ALA A 51 -7.58 10.40 -2.83
C ALA A 51 -6.39 11.15 -2.22
N ALA A 52 -5.24 10.48 -2.03
CA ALA A 52 -4.03 11.10 -1.50
C ALA A 52 -3.54 12.27 -2.37
N ARG A 53 -3.63 12.12 -3.70
CA ARG A 53 -3.23 13.17 -4.64
C ARG A 53 -4.12 14.40 -4.57
N THR A 54 -5.37 14.28 -4.12
CA THR A 54 -6.32 15.39 -4.01
C THR A 54 -6.35 16.06 -2.64
N LEU A 55 -5.69 15.50 -1.62
CA LEU A 55 -5.66 16.08 -0.27
C LEU A 55 -5.17 17.54 -0.28
N ASP A 56 -5.92 18.42 0.38
CA ASP A 56 -5.41 19.74 0.73
C ASP A 56 -4.71 19.67 2.09
N VAL A 57 -3.48 20.16 2.13
CA VAL A 57 -2.56 20.08 3.29
C VAL A 57 -1.90 21.44 3.55
N THR A 58 -2.39 22.49 2.92
CA THR A 58 -1.81 23.84 2.96
C THR A 58 -1.81 24.49 4.35
N ALA A 59 -2.75 24.10 5.22
CA ALA A 59 -2.85 24.56 6.59
C ALA A 59 -2.03 23.69 7.57
N LEU A 60 -1.43 22.59 7.12
CA LEU A 60 -0.63 21.70 7.96
C LEU A 60 0.85 22.12 7.94
N PRO A 61 1.51 22.26 9.11
CA PRO A 61 2.96 22.42 9.17
C PRO A 61 3.66 21.25 8.47
N GLY A 62 4.49 21.55 7.46
CA GLY A 62 5.14 20.50 6.66
C GLY A 62 4.21 19.71 5.73
N GLY A 63 2.98 20.20 5.51
CA GLY A 63 1.95 19.55 4.68
C GLY A 63 2.42 19.07 3.30
N PRO A 64 3.18 19.86 2.51
CA PRO A 64 3.69 19.39 1.22
C PRO A 64 4.55 18.12 1.30
N GLU A 65 5.42 18.03 2.32
CA GLU A 65 6.26 16.85 2.54
C GLU A 65 5.44 15.65 3.03
N LEU A 66 4.47 15.91 3.92
CA LEU A 66 3.52 14.90 4.38
C LEU A 66 2.75 14.29 3.21
N LYS A 67 2.17 15.12 2.34
CA LYS A 67 1.42 14.65 1.16
C LYS A 67 2.32 13.92 0.18
N ARG A 68 3.53 14.43 -0.10
CA ARG A 68 4.52 13.79 -0.98
C ARG A 68 4.83 12.37 -0.50
N THR A 69 5.23 12.22 0.77
CA THR A 69 5.59 10.91 1.33
C THR A 69 4.42 9.93 1.41
N LEU A 70 3.18 10.43 1.58
CA LEU A 70 1.97 9.61 1.49
C LEU A 70 1.73 9.10 0.06
N VAL A 71 1.83 10.00 -0.93
CA VAL A 71 1.68 9.64 -2.34
C VAL A 71 2.76 8.65 -2.75
N ASP A 72 4.02 8.86 -2.37
CA ASP A 72 5.13 7.94 -2.65
C ASP A 72 4.88 6.56 -2.02
N ALA A 73 4.35 6.51 -0.79
CA ALA A 73 4.03 5.26 -0.10
C ALA A 73 2.91 4.47 -0.80
N LEU A 74 1.84 5.15 -1.22
CA LEU A 74 0.70 4.54 -1.90
C LEU A 74 1.05 4.14 -3.33
N ASP A 75 1.82 4.97 -4.05
CA ASP A 75 2.28 4.70 -5.41
C ASP A 75 3.18 3.46 -5.43
N ALA A 76 4.21 3.40 -4.57
CA ALA A 76 5.06 2.23 -4.46
C ALA A 76 4.30 0.97 -4.01
N SER A 77 3.29 1.11 -3.14
CA SER A 77 2.44 -0.02 -2.73
C SER A 77 1.59 -0.52 -3.91
N TYR A 78 1.00 0.39 -4.69
CA TYR A 78 0.23 0.04 -5.89
C TYR A 78 1.11 -0.65 -6.93
N ASP A 79 2.32 -0.15 -7.12
CA ASP A 79 3.33 -0.73 -8.00
C ASP A 79 3.74 -2.16 -7.57
N ALA A 80 3.78 -2.42 -6.27
CA ALA A 80 4.00 -3.75 -5.71
C ALA A 80 2.80 -4.68 -5.95
N ASP A 81 1.59 -4.23 -5.58
CA ASP A 81 0.36 -5.00 -5.71
C ASP A 81 0.11 -5.41 -7.17
N THR A 82 0.28 -4.49 -8.12
CA THR A 82 0.14 -4.76 -9.56
C THR A 82 1.17 -5.76 -10.09
N ALA A 83 2.39 -5.73 -9.58
CA ALA A 83 3.43 -6.69 -9.94
C ALA A 83 3.10 -8.09 -9.40
N PHE A 84 2.66 -8.20 -8.14
CA PHE A 84 2.18 -9.46 -7.59
C PHE A 84 0.95 -9.98 -8.34
N LEU A 85 -0.02 -9.13 -8.68
CA LEU A 85 -1.19 -9.52 -9.45
C LEU A 85 -0.81 -10.09 -10.83
N SER A 86 0.15 -9.44 -11.50
CA SER A 86 0.64 -9.86 -12.81
C SER A 86 1.31 -11.24 -12.73
N TRP A 87 2.17 -11.45 -11.73
CA TRP A 87 2.74 -12.76 -11.45
C TRP A 87 1.66 -13.79 -11.13
N ALA A 88 0.76 -13.51 -10.19
CA ALA A 88 -0.24 -14.44 -9.69
C ALA A 88 -1.18 -14.93 -10.81
N ARG A 89 -1.62 -14.03 -11.69
CA ARG A 89 -2.43 -14.37 -12.87
C ARG A 89 -1.68 -15.29 -13.84
N ARG A 90 -0.41 -14.98 -14.15
CA ARG A 90 0.42 -15.83 -15.02
C ARG A 90 0.70 -17.19 -14.39
N TYR A 91 1.02 -17.21 -13.10
CA TYR A 91 1.31 -18.43 -12.35
C TYR A 91 0.09 -19.36 -12.32
N LEU A 92 -1.10 -18.83 -12.02
CA LEU A 92 -2.35 -19.59 -12.05
C LEU A 92 -2.68 -20.10 -13.46
N ALA A 93 -2.54 -19.26 -14.49
CA ALA A 93 -2.78 -19.67 -15.88
C ALA A 93 -1.78 -20.74 -16.37
N GLY A 94 -0.55 -20.72 -15.85
CA GLY A 94 0.48 -21.74 -16.10
C GLY A 94 0.30 -23.04 -15.30
N GLY A 95 -0.80 -23.18 -14.56
CA GLY A 95 -1.06 -24.35 -13.73
C GLY A 95 -0.17 -24.42 -12.48
N CYS A 96 0.30 -23.28 -11.98
CA CYS A 96 1.06 -23.15 -10.74
C CYS A 96 2.36 -23.98 -10.74
N LYS A 97 3.12 -23.88 -11.84
CA LYS A 97 4.38 -24.60 -12.05
C LYS A 97 5.56 -23.65 -12.04
N GLY A 98 6.69 -24.18 -11.59
CA GLY A 98 7.98 -23.48 -11.59
C GLY A 98 8.23 -22.64 -10.33
N PRO A 99 9.46 -22.13 -10.19
CA PRO A 99 9.85 -21.37 -9.01
C PRO A 99 9.22 -19.96 -9.00
N VAL A 100 8.47 -19.66 -7.93
CA VAL A 100 7.88 -18.33 -7.70
C VAL A 100 8.96 -17.25 -7.52
N SER A 101 10.03 -17.58 -6.80
CA SER A 101 11.13 -16.66 -6.49
C SER A 101 11.85 -16.10 -7.71
N ASP A 102 11.85 -16.84 -8.82
CA ASP A 102 12.62 -16.48 -10.01
C ASP A 102 11.79 -15.59 -10.94
N ASP A 103 10.47 -15.55 -10.74
CA ASP A 103 9.57 -14.75 -11.54
C ASP A 103 9.90 -13.25 -11.42
N ARG A 104 9.97 -12.60 -12.58
CA ARG A 104 10.32 -11.18 -12.71
C ARG A 104 9.36 -10.26 -11.94
N ASP A 105 8.06 -10.52 -12.06
CA ASP A 105 7.05 -9.63 -11.47
C ASP A 105 6.91 -9.90 -9.97
N TYR A 106 7.12 -11.15 -9.52
CA TYR A 106 7.23 -11.46 -8.09
C TYR A 106 8.39 -10.70 -7.43
N ARG A 107 9.59 -10.74 -8.03
CA ARG A 107 10.76 -9.98 -7.56
C ARG A 107 10.55 -8.46 -7.61
N ARG A 108 9.87 -7.96 -8.66
CA ARG A 108 9.47 -6.55 -8.73
C ARG A 108 8.53 -6.19 -7.57
N GLY A 109 7.55 -7.04 -7.27
CA GLY A 109 6.63 -6.86 -6.14
C GLY A 109 7.36 -6.73 -4.80
N ILE A 110 8.35 -7.59 -4.55
CA ILE A 110 9.20 -7.50 -3.35
C ILE A 110 9.96 -6.17 -3.30
N SER A 111 10.69 -5.82 -4.36
CA SER A 111 11.49 -4.59 -4.40
C SER A 111 10.62 -3.33 -4.22
N ARG A 112 9.43 -3.30 -4.81
CA ARG A 112 8.48 -2.19 -4.64
C ARG A 112 7.85 -2.16 -3.25
N SER A 113 7.66 -3.33 -2.62
CA SER A 113 7.20 -3.42 -1.23
C SER A 113 8.22 -2.83 -0.25
N GLU A 114 9.52 -3.05 -0.50
CA GLU A 114 10.60 -2.43 0.28
C GLU A 114 10.61 -0.91 0.12
N ALA A 115 10.47 -0.41 -1.12
CA ALA A 115 10.35 1.02 -1.40
C ALA A 115 9.13 1.65 -0.69
N ALA A 116 7.99 0.95 -0.74
CA ALA A 116 6.78 1.37 -0.04
C ALA A 116 7.00 1.43 1.48
N GLN A 117 7.69 0.44 2.07
CA GLN A 117 7.99 0.42 3.50
C GLN A 117 8.90 1.59 3.92
N ALA A 118 9.87 1.95 3.09
CA ALA A 118 10.72 3.11 3.33
C ALA A 118 9.91 4.43 3.29
N ALA A 119 9.02 4.59 2.32
CA ALA A 119 8.14 5.76 2.20
C ALA A 119 7.13 5.85 3.36
N LYS A 120 6.49 4.73 3.74
CA LYS A 120 5.59 4.64 4.91
C LYS A 120 6.28 5.06 6.20
N SER A 121 7.56 4.69 6.34
CA SER A 121 8.37 5.08 7.48
C SER A 121 8.66 6.58 7.50
N GLN A 122 8.89 7.19 6.33
CA GLN A 122 9.06 8.65 6.20
C GLN A 122 7.75 9.38 6.53
N PHE A 123 6.64 8.95 5.93
CA PHE A 123 5.32 9.51 6.20
C PHE A 123 4.96 9.44 7.69
N ALA A 124 5.13 8.28 8.34
CA ALA A 124 4.83 8.11 9.76
C ALA A 124 5.59 9.10 10.66
N ARG A 125 6.85 9.42 10.30
CA ARG A 125 7.65 10.42 11.04
C ARG A 125 7.10 11.83 10.86
N SER A 126 6.72 12.21 9.64
CA SER A 126 6.14 13.53 9.35
C SER A 126 4.73 13.67 9.94
N TRP A 127 3.96 12.59 9.96
CA TRP A 127 2.59 12.58 10.47
C TRP A 127 2.51 12.72 11.99
N ARG A 128 3.41 12.07 12.73
CA ARG A 128 3.38 12.01 14.20
C ARG A 128 3.15 13.37 14.89
N PRO A 129 3.92 14.44 14.65
CA PRO A 129 3.71 15.72 15.34
C PRO A 129 2.36 16.37 15.01
N ILE A 130 1.85 16.17 13.78
CA ILE A 130 0.52 16.64 13.38
C ILE A 130 -0.55 15.85 14.12
N ALA A 131 -0.42 14.52 14.17
CA ALA A 131 -1.34 13.66 14.88
C ALA A 131 -1.43 14.03 16.36
N GLU A 132 -0.28 14.25 17.02
CA GLU A 132 -0.21 14.65 18.43
C GLU A 132 -0.85 16.02 18.66
N THR A 133 -0.61 17.00 17.77
CA THR A 133 -1.21 18.35 17.86
C THR A 133 -2.74 18.32 17.74
N HIS A 134 -3.27 17.44 16.90
CA HIS A 134 -4.71 17.34 16.63
C HIS A 134 -5.42 16.22 17.41
N GLY A 135 -4.73 15.50 18.30
CA GLY A 135 -5.31 14.39 19.08
C GLY A 135 -5.71 13.17 18.24
N LEU A 136 -5.06 12.94 17.11
CA LEU A 136 -5.33 11.86 16.16
C LEU A 136 -4.37 10.67 16.37
N THR A 137 -4.71 9.52 15.78
CA THR A 137 -3.83 8.33 15.82
C THR A 137 -2.48 8.58 15.15
N ALA A 138 -1.40 8.38 15.89
CA ALA A 138 -0.04 8.37 15.37
C ALA A 138 0.30 7.01 14.74
N TRP A 139 -0.04 6.85 13.46
CA TRP A 139 0.15 5.62 12.70
C TRP A 139 1.62 5.21 12.56
N LYS A 140 1.90 3.90 12.66
CA LYS A 140 3.20 3.29 12.35
C LYS A 140 3.26 2.87 10.89
N ALA A 141 4.47 2.73 10.33
CA ALA A 141 4.67 2.35 8.93
C ALA A 141 3.95 1.06 8.52
N ASN A 142 3.91 0.05 9.40
CA ASN A 142 3.21 -1.21 9.16
C ASN A 142 1.67 -1.09 9.24
N GLN A 143 1.13 0.08 9.60
CA GLN A 143 -0.29 0.40 9.67
C GLN A 143 -0.75 1.34 8.54
N ILE A 144 0.18 1.92 7.76
CA ILE A 144 -0.05 2.79 6.60
C ILE A 144 0.07 1.98 5.31
#